data_AF-A0A1Y1HP18-F1
#
_entry.id   AF-A0A1Y1HP18-F1
#
_cell.length_a   1.000
_cell.length_b   1.000
_cell.length_c   1.000
_cell.angle_alpha   90.00
_cell.angle_beta   90.00
_cell.angle_gamma   90.00
#
_symmetry.space_group_name_H-M   'P 1'
#
loop_
_entity.id
_entity.type
_entity.pdbx_description
1 polymer ?
#
loop_
_entity_poly.entity_id
_entity_poly.type
_entity_poly.pdbx_seq_one_letter_code
_entity_poly.pdbx_strand_id
1 'polypeptide(L)'
;MGCAGSKSKEKAGSQVRKPKPWKHPTPITRGELKKMREEFWDTAPHYGGQREIWDALRVAAEGDPAFAETIIESAGIILPNGGDLSTCYDERGAKYDLPHYVLSDPVNLVKDDTH
;
A
#
# COMPACT_ATOMS: atom_id res chain seq x y z
N MET A 1 -46.47 -0.45 -10.96
CA MET A 1 -46.03 -0.33 -9.56
C MET A 1 -44.57 -0.75 -9.51
N GLY A 2 -43.68 0.22 -9.32
CA GLY A 2 -42.24 -0.01 -9.21
C GLY A 2 -41.89 -0.49 -7.80
N CYS A 3 -40.95 -1.42 -7.71
CA CYS A 3 -40.28 -1.77 -6.46
C CYS A 3 -38.78 -1.89 -6.72
N ALA A 4 -38.07 -0.91 -6.16
CA ALA A 4 -36.70 -0.93 -5.66
C ALA A 4 -35.65 -1.75 -6.43
N GLY A 5 -34.87 -1.05 -7.25
CA GLY A 5 -33.51 -1.47 -7.55
C GLY A 5 -32.73 -1.57 -6.25
N SER A 6 -32.49 -2.81 -5.82
CA SER A 6 -31.52 -3.13 -4.79
C SER A 6 -30.19 -2.53 -5.23
N LYS A 7 -29.76 -1.45 -4.56
CA LYS A 7 -28.37 -0.99 -4.63
C LYS A 7 -27.53 -2.14 -4.07
N SER A 8 -27.06 -3.01 -4.95
CA SER A 8 -25.87 -3.81 -4.68
C SER A 8 -24.84 -2.82 -4.19
N LYS A 9 -24.54 -2.88 -2.89
CA LYS A 9 -23.35 -2.25 -2.34
C LYS A 9 -22.22 -3.04 -2.99
N GLU A 10 -21.86 -2.60 -4.18
CA GLU A 10 -20.80 -3.16 -5.01
C GLU A 10 -19.60 -3.17 -4.09
N LYS A 11 -19.24 -4.36 -3.60
CA LYS A 11 -18.02 -4.54 -2.84
C LYS A 11 -16.95 -3.98 -3.77
N ALA A 12 -16.39 -2.84 -3.40
CA ALA A 12 -15.25 -2.26 -4.08
C ALA A 12 -14.06 -3.18 -3.77
N GLY A 13 -14.06 -4.37 -4.35
CA GLY A 13 -12.89 -5.21 -4.57
C GLY A 13 -11.99 -4.39 -5.47
N SER A 14 -11.29 -3.47 -4.83
CA SER A 14 -10.40 -2.52 -5.46
C SER A 14 -9.19 -3.32 -5.85
N GLN A 15 -9.20 -3.82 -7.09
CA GLN A 15 -8.12 -4.64 -7.61
C GLN A 15 -6.80 -3.93 -7.35
N VAL A 16 -6.00 -4.43 -6.41
CA VAL A 16 -4.78 -3.74 -5.98
C VAL A 16 -3.89 -3.66 -7.20
N ARG A 17 -3.50 -2.43 -7.56
CA ARG A 17 -2.64 -2.21 -8.71
C ARG A 17 -1.25 -1.93 -8.20
N LYS A 18 -0.26 -2.41 -8.96
CA LYS A 18 1.10 -1.97 -8.76
C LYS A 18 1.11 -0.43 -8.88
N PRO A 19 1.74 0.27 -7.94
CA PRO A 19 1.79 1.72 -7.97
C PRO A 19 2.48 2.17 -9.26
N LYS A 20 2.17 3.40 -9.67
CA LYS A 20 2.80 3.97 -10.86
C LYS A 20 4.33 4.01 -10.67
N PRO A 21 5.11 3.73 -11.74
CA PRO A 21 6.55 3.85 -11.67
C PRO A 21 6.92 5.27 -11.25
N TRP A 22 7.75 5.37 -10.21
CA TRP A 22 8.15 6.63 -9.61
C TRP A 22 9.67 6.80 -9.69
N LYS A 23 10.13 8.05 -9.61
CA LYS A 23 11.54 8.41 -9.67
C LYS A 23 11.92 9.11 -8.38
N HIS A 24 12.96 8.61 -7.70
CA HIS A 24 13.53 9.27 -6.54
C HIS A 24 14.34 10.50 -6.99
N PRO A 25 14.28 11.64 -6.27
CA PRO A 25 15.02 12.85 -6.64
C PRO A 25 16.53 12.62 -6.72
N THR A 26 17.07 11.79 -5.82
CA THR A 26 18.46 11.35 -5.85
C THR A 26 18.56 9.89 -6.29
N PRO A 27 19.60 9.49 -7.05
CA PRO A 27 19.88 8.09 -7.32
C PRO A 27 20.23 7.38 -6.01
N ILE A 28 19.41 6.40 -5.63
CA ILE A 28 19.62 5.59 -4.42
C ILE A 28 19.89 4.14 -4.80
N THR A 29 20.70 3.47 -3.99
CA THR A 29 21.00 2.05 -4.14
C THR A 29 19.87 1.18 -3.60
N ARG A 30 19.85 -0.11 -3.98
CA ARG A 30 18.92 -1.10 -3.41
C ARG A 30 19.06 -1.20 -1.89
N GLY A 31 20.28 -1.06 -1.37
CA GLY A 31 20.56 -1.08 0.07
C GLY A 31 19.95 0.13 0.80
N GLU A 32 20.12 1.33 0.24
CA GLU A 32 19.51 2.55 0.79
C GLU A 32 17.99 2.50 0.74
N LEU A 33 17.41 2.09 -0.38
CA LEU A 33 15.96 1.93 -0.50
C LEU A 33 15.42 0.97 0.56
N LYS A 34 16.10 -0.17 0.76
CA LYS A 34 15.72 -1.14 1.79
C LYS A 34 15.78 -0.51 3.19
N LYS A 35 16.85 0.22 3.53
CA LYS A 35 16.96 0.93 4.82
C LYS A 35 15.81 1.91 5.02
N MET A 36 15.50 2.74 4.03
CA MET A 36 14.38 3.68 4.10
C MET A 36 13.03 2.99 4.29
N ARG A 37 12.83 1.82 3.65
CA ARG A 37 11.63 0.99 3.88
C ARG A 37 11.58 0.48 5.30
N GLU A 38 12.68 -0.07 5.81
CA GLU A 38 12.75 -0.61 7.18
C GLU A 38 12.50 0.48 8.23
N GLU A 39 13.12 1.65 8.08
CA GLU A 39 12.89 2.81 8.95
C GLU A 39 11.45 3.30 8.91
N PHE A 40 10.83 3.31 7.73
CA PHE A 40 9.42 3.64 7.60
C PHE A 40 8.54 2.63 8.34
N TRP A 41 8.76 1.33 8.16
CA TRP A 41 7.95 0.29 8.82
C TRP A 41 8.16 0.23 10.34
N ASP A 42 9.35 0.57 10.83
CA ASP A 42 9.64 0.68 12.27
C ASP A 42 8.87 1.86 12.92
N THR A 43 8.78 2.97 12.18
CA THR A 43 8.12 4.20 12.67
C THR A 43 6.62 4.28 12.33
N ALA A 44 6.15 3.57 11.29
CA ALA A 44 4.77 3.47 10.83
C ALA A 44 3.72 3.35 11.96
N PRO A 45 3.84 2.41 12.93
CA PRO A 45 2.87 2.27 14.01
C PRO A 45 2.79 3.48 14.96
N HIS A 46 3.77 4.38 14.94
CA HIS A 46 3.78 5.61 15.73
C HIS A 46 3.00 6.77 15.07
N TYR A 47 2.73 6.71 13.76
CA TYR A 47 1.97 7.75 13.05
C TYR A 47 0.46 7.70 13.33
N GLY A 48 -0.01 6.67 14.04
CA GLY A 48 -1.42 6.46 14.39
C GLY A 48 -2.03 5.27 13.68
N GLY A 49 -3.30 5.00 14.00
CA GLY A 49 -4.01 3.80 13.53
C GLY A 49 -3.69 2.55 14.34
N GLN A 50 -4.03 1.39 13.78
CA GLN A 50 -3.86 0.08 14.40
C GLN A 50 -2.61 -0.60 13.85
N ARG A 51 -1.79 -1.16 14.74
CA ARG A 51 -0.58 -1.91 14.35
C ARG A 51 -0.88 -3.09 13.43
N GLU A 52 -2.03 -3.74 13.61
CA GLU A 52 -2.49 -4.85 12.79
C GLU A 52 -2.73 -4.42 11.33
N ILE A 53 -3.24 -3.20 11.12
CA ILE A 53 -3.45 -2.64 9.78
C ILE A 53 -2.11 -2.30 9.14
N TRP A 54 -1.17 -1.72 9.89
CA TRP A 54 0.18 -1.48 9.40
C TRP A 54 0.89 -2.77 9.00
N ASP A 55 0.74 -3.84 9.79
CA ASP A 55 1.30 -5.16 9.47
C ASP A 55 0.65 -5.75 8.20
N ALA A 56 -0.67 -5.70 8.09
CA ALA A 56 -1.40 -6.11 6.89
C ALA A 56 -0.95 -5.32 5.65
N LEU A 57 -0.83 -4.00 5.75
CA LEU A 57 -0.36 -3.15 4.64
C LEU A 57 1.07 -3.50 4.22
N ARG A 58 1.94 -3.85 5.17
CA ARG A 58 3.30 -4.29 4.90
C ARG A 58 3.30 -5.60 4.12
N VAL A 59 2.59 -6.59 4.62
CA VAL A 59 2.44 -7.90 3.98
C VAL A 59 1.83 -7.76 2.59
N ALA A 60 0.84 -6.89 2.42
CA ALA A 60 0.24 -6.56 1.14
C ALA A 60 1.22 -5.87 0.17
N ALA A 61 2.02 -4.92 0.65
CA ALA A 61 3.00 -4.20 -0.17
C ALA A 61 4.19 -5.07 -0.61
N GLU A 62 4.59 -6.04 0.22
CA GLU A 62 5.66 -6.99 -0.12
C GLU A 62 5.18 -8.13 -1.03
N GLY A 63 3.87 -8.39 -1.07
CA GLY A 63 3.25 -9.45 -1.86
C GLY A 63 2.79 -9.03 -3.27
N ASP A 64 2.21 -10.00 -3.98
CA ASP A 64 1.58 -9.77 -5.28
C ASP A 64 0.23 -9.04 -5.14
N PRO A 65 -0.24 -8.35 -6.20
CA PRO A 65 -1.51 -7.62 -6.16
C PRO A 65 -2.70 -8.49 -5.70
N ALA A 66 -2.79 -9.74 -6.15
CA ALA A 66 -3.84 -10.66 -5.71
C ALA A 66 -3.75 -11.02 -4.21
N PHE A 67 -2.52 -11.12 -3.69
CA PHE A 67 -2.29 -11.37 -2.27
C PHE A 67 -2.61 -10.12 -1.44
N ALA A 68 -2.18 -8.95 -1.92
CA ALA A 68 -2.50 -7.66 -1.33
C ALA A 68 -4.01 -7.43 -1.22
N GLU A 69 -4.79 -7.75 -2.26
CA GLU A 69 -6.25 -7.70 -2.23
C GLU A 69 -6.83 -8.55 -1.10
N THR A 70 -6.37 -9.80 -0.99
CA THR A 70 -6.84 -10.73 0.05
C THR A 70 -6.54 -10.20 1.44
N ILE A 71 -5.33 -9.64 1.64
CA ILE A 71 -4.92 -9.07 2.92
C ILE A 71 -5.73 -7.82 3.26
N ILE A 72 -5.96 -6.92 2.29
CA ILE A 72 -6.75 -5.70 2.45
C ILE A 72 -8.20 -6.02 2.79
N GLU A 73 -8.82 -6.95 2.07
CA GLU A 73 -10.17 -7.41 2.34
C GLU A 73 -10.27 -8.10 3.71
N SER A 74 -9.27 -8.92 4.07
CA SER A 74 -9.24 -9.59 5.37
C SER A 74 -9.03 -8.62 6.53
N ALA A 75 -8.29 -7.53 6.31
CA ALA A 75 -7.99 -6.52 7.33
C ALA A 75 -9.05 -5.41 7.40
N GLY A 76 -10.08 -5.42 6.55
CA GLY A 76 -11.11 -4.37 6.50
C GLY A 76 -10.59 -3.03 5.95
N ILE A 77 -9.51 -3.06 5.17
CA ILE A 77 -8.89 -1.84 4.63
C ILE A 77 -9.68 -1.37 3.40
N ILE A 78 -9.99 -0.08 3.38
CA ILE A 78 -10.76 0.60 2.34
C ILE A 78 -9.80 1.42 1.48
N LEU A 79 -9.74 1.12 0.19
CA LEU A 79 -9.00 1.89 -0.80
C LEU A 79 -9.94 2.93 -1.45
N PRO A 80 -9.77 4.23 -1.19
CA PRO A 80 -10.65 5.28 -1.71
C PRO A 80 -10.51 5.44 -3.24
N ASN A 81 -9.33 5.10 -3.78
CA ASN A 81 -8.94 5.33 -5.17
C ASN A 81 -8.91 4.03 -6.00
N GLY A 82 -9.59 2.97 -5.55
CA GLY A 82 -9.86 1.79 -6.40
C GLY A 82 -8.63 0.94 -6.76
N GLY A 83 -7.64 0.84 -5.86
CA GLY A 83 -6.47 -0.04 -6.04
C GLY A 83 -5.13 0.62 -5.74
N ASP A 84 -5.14 1.88 -5.29
CA ASP A 84 -3.94 2.61 -4.94
C ASP A 84 -3.62 2.46 -3.45
N LEU A 85 -2.49 1.84 -3.15
CA LEU A 85 -1.99 1.62 -1.79
C LEU A 85 -1.34 2.86 -1.16
N SER A 86 -1.18 3.97 -1.88
CA SER A 86 -0.53 5.15 -1.30
C SER A 86 -1.38 5.81 -0.23
N THR A 87 -2.71 5.64 -0.29
CA THR A 87 -3.63 6.12 0.73
C THR A 87 -4.70 5.07 1.01
N CYS A 88 -4.67 4.52 2.22
CA CYS A 88 -5.59 3.50 2.69
C CYS A 88 -6.37 4.02 3.91
N TYR A 89 -7.58 3.53 4.11
CA TYR A 89 -8.39 3.81 5.30
C TYR A 89 -8.78 2.52 5.99
N ASP A 90 -8.87 2.52 7.31
CA ASP A 90 -9.48 1.43 8.07
C ASP A 90 -11.00 1.67 8.22
N GLU A 91 -11.76 0.64 8.60
CA GLU A 91 -13.21 0.75 8.86
C GLU A 91 -13.54 1.79 9.93
N ARG A 92 -12.59 2.10 10.82
CA ARG A 92 -12.71 3.13 11.86
C ARG A 92 -12.45 4.55 11.36
N GLY A 93 -12.05 4.71 10.09
CA GLY A 93 -11.70 6.00 9.49
C GLY A 93 -10.26 6.47 9.76
N ALA A 94 -9.38 5.61 10.27
CA ALA A 94 -7.96 5.92 10.39
C ALA A 94 -7.31 5.95 9.00
N LYS A 95 -6.54 7.00 8.69
CA LYS A 95 -5.81 7.15 7.43
C LYS A 95 -4.40 6.56 7.55
N TYR A 96 -4.01 5.77 6.57
CA TYR A 96 -2.66 5.21 6.40
C TYR A 96 -2.09 5.72 5.08
N ASP A 97 -0.94 6.37 5.13
CA ASP A 97 -0.28 6.94 3.97
C ASP A 97 1.02 6.17 3.72
N LEU A 98 1.13 5.52 2.57
CA LEU A 98 2.31 4.75 2.19
C LEU A 98 3.05 5.47 1.08
N PRO A 99 4.29 5.91 1.34
CA PRO A 99 5.07 6.57 0.32
C PRO A 99 5.50 5.56 -0.76
N HIS A 100 5.67 6.06 -1.98
CA HIS A 100 5.92 5.20 -3.16
C HIS A 100 7.17 4.33 -3.01
N TYR A 101 8.18 4.78 -2.26
CA TYR A 101 9.39 4.02 -2.01
C TYR A 101 9.15 2.74 -1.23
N VAL A 102 8.10 2.67 -0.44
CA VAL A 102 7.67 1.46 0.28
C VAL A 102 6.92 0.51 -0.63
N LEU A 103 6.13 1.05 -1.55
CA LEU A 103 5.25 0.29 -2.43
C LEU A 103 5.95 -0.27 -3.68
N SER A 104 6.99 0.39 -4.18
CA SER A 104 7.72 -0.07 -5.37
C SER A 104 9.12 0.49 -5.46
N ASP A 105 9.95 -0.14 -6.29
CA ASP A 105 11.30 0.34 -6.55
C ASP A 105 11.29 1.55 -7.50
N PRO A 106 12.15 2.56 -7.27
CA PRO A 106 12.27 3.70 -8.15
C PRO A 106 12.92 3.29 -9.47
N VAL A 107 12.55 3.97 -10.56
CA VAL A 107 13.13 3.71 -11.89
C VAL A 107 14.62 4.05 -11.97
N ASN A 108 15.12 4.90 -11.06
CA ASN A 108 16.51 5.34 -10.97
C ASN A 108 17.29 4.58 -9.87
N LEU A 109 16.93 3.33 -9.61
CA LEU A 109 17.66 2.48 -8.69
C LEU A 109 19.08 2.21 -9.23
N VAL A 110 20.08 2.58 -8.43
CA VAL A 110 21.49 2.28 -8.74
C VAL A 110 21.76 0.84 -8.34
N LYS A 111 22.24 0.02 -9.27
CA LYS A 111 22.83 -1.27 -8.94
C LYS A 111 24.17 -0.98 -8.28
N ASP A 112 24.34 -1.47 -7.06
CA ASP A 112 25.66 -1.54 -6.45
C ASP A 112 26.46 -2.54 -7.29
N ASP A 113 27.19 -2.03 -8.29
CA ASP A 113 28.06 -2.82 -9.14
C ASP A 113 29.28 -3.15 -8.28
N THR A 114 29.18 -4.23 -7.51
CA THR A 114 30.33 -4.83 -6.85
C THR A 114 31.24 -5.38 -7.95
N HIS A 115 32.32 -4.66 -8.23
CA HIS A 115 33.45 -5.12 -9.05
C HIS A 115 34.30 -6.14 -8.29
#